data_AF-A0A422P0T6-F1
#
_entry.id   AF-A0A422P0T6-F1
#
_cell.length_a   1.000
_cell.length_b   1.000
_cell.length_c   1.000
_cell.angle_alpha   90.00
_cell.angle_beta   90.00
_cell.angle_gamma   90.00
#
_symmetry.space_group_name_H-M   'P 1'
#
loop_
_entity.id
_entity.type
_entity.pdbx_description
1 polymer ?
#
loop_
_entity_poly.entity_id
_entity_poly.type
_entity_poly.pdbx_seq_one_letter_code
_entity_poly.pdbx_strand_id
1 'polypeptide(L)'
;MFALSLPSQFMYLLYYHFFSLVGGKVAMLRRCRRLAMKYADLELTTRGEFPHGMKEPGFVKKLDQNIPWYFSTYRSMYHWPITGDNWSDLNEVDKHHDLHMFYTLAWWKLGEGIFDATDEDR
;
A
#
# COMPACT_ATOMS: atom_id res chain seq x y z
N MET A 1 -5.96 -40.04 -5.88
CA MET A 1 -5.37 -40.93 -4.83
C MET A 1 -3.90 -41.07 -5.19
N PHE A 2 -2.87 -40.56 -4.52
CA PHE A 2 -2.61 -40.01 -3.19
C PHE A 2 -1.67 -38.78 -3.38
N ALA A 3 -1.96 -37.65 -2.75
CA ALA A 3 -1.23 -37.10 -1.61
C ALA A 3 0.30 -37.02 -1.80
N LEU A 4 0.78 -35.90 -2.34
CA LEU A 4 2.18 -35.49 -2.15
C LEU A 4 2.31 -34.86 -0.76
N SER A 5 2.64 -35.73 0.20
CA SER A 5 3.01 -35.40 1.57
C SER A 5 4.29 -34.56 1.54
N LEU A 6 4.19 -33.29 1.94
CA LEU A 6 5.35 -32.46 2.24
C LEU A 6 6.22 -33.14 3.32
N PRO A 7 7.55 -33.11 3.20
CA PRO A 7 8.43 -33.76 4.16
C PRO A 7 8.35 -33.06 5.52
N SER A 8 7.97 -33.87 6.51
CA SER A 8 7.85 -33.61 7.95
C SER A 8 8.98 -32.78 8.60
N GLN A 9 10.14 -32.64 7.96
CA GLN A 9 11.32 -32.01 8.56
C GLN A 9 11.28 -30.47 8.64
N PHE A 10 10.49 -29.78 7.82
CA PHE A 10 10.39 -28.31 7.90
C PHE A 10 9.40 -27.80 8.96
N MET A 11 8.42 -28.62 9.37
CA MET A 11 7.51 -28.28 10.47
C MET A 11 8.19 -28.36 11.85
N TYR A 12 9.25 -29.15 12.00
CA TYR A 12 9.93 -29.32 13.28
C TYR A 12 10.91 -28.18 13.61
N LEU A 13 11.44 -27.46 12.62
CA LEU A 13 12.37 -26.33 12.88
C LEU A 13 11.67 -25.04 13.32
N LEU A 14 10.38 -24.86 13.00
CA LEU A 14 9.56 -23.77 13.52
C LEU A 14 8.98 -24.07 14.91
N TYR A 15 8.76 -25.34 15.25
CA TYR A 15 8.17 -25.73 16.53
C TYR A 15 9.18 -25.71 17.69
N TYR A 16 10.47 -25.97 17.42
CA TYR A 16 11.49 -26.11 18.47
C TYR A 16 12.31 -24.86 18.78
N HIS A 17 12.15 -23.75 18.05
CA HIS A 17 12.87 -22.52 18.38
C HIS A 17 12.28 -21.71 19.54
N PHE A 18 11.21 -22.20 20.19
CA PHE A 18 10.43 -21.42 21.15
C PHE A 18 10.29 -21.98 22.57
N PHE A 19 10.91 -23.11 22.92
CA PHE A 19 10.85 -23.64 24.28
C PHE A 19 12.23 -24.04 24.81
N SER A 20 12.84 -23.15 25.60
CA SER A 20 13.92 -23.53 26.51
C SER A 20 13.31 -23.73 27.89
N LEU A 21 13.20 -24.98 28.30
CA LEU A 21 12.77 -25.41 29.63
C LEU A 21 13.98 -25.37 30.57
N VAL A 22 14.09 -24.29 31.36
CA VAL A 22 14.90 -24.29 32.58
C VAL A 22 14.02 -23.74 33.71
N GLY A 23 13.46 -24.65 34.51
CA GLY A 23 12.88 -24.36 35.82
C GLY A 23 11.60 -23.49 35.85
N GLY A 24 10.44 -24.13 35.73
CA GLY A 24 9.22 -23.76 36.46
C GLY A 24 8.58 -22.37 36.27
N LYS A 25 9.03 -21.53 35.34
CA LYS A 25 8.35 -20.28 34.96
C LYS A 25 8.42 -20.12 33.45
N VAL A 26 7.26 -20.13 32.78
CA VAL A 26 7.14 -19.70 31.38
C VAL A 26 7.38 -18.19 31.34
N ALA A 27 8.64 -17.80 31.30
CA ALA A 27 9.02 -16.43 30.99
C ALA A 27 8.83 -16.28 29.47
N MET A 28 7.78 -15.57 29.05
CA MET A 28 7.75 -15.00 27.70
C MET A 28 8.99 -14.13 27.57
N LEU A 29 10.02 -14.64 26.88
CA LEU A 29 11.14 -13.84 26.40
C LEU A 29 10.57 -12.91 25.33
N ARG A 30 9.97 -11.81 25.79
CA ARG A 30 9.58 -10.66 24.97
C ARG A 30 10.88 -10.05 24.46
N ARG A 31 11.45 -10.64 23.41
CA ARG A 31 12.54 -10.03 22.63
C ARG A 31 11.93 -8.85 21.89
N CYS A 32 11.69 -7.76 22.61
CA CYS A 32 11.48 -6.45 22.02
C CYS A 32 12.82 -6.05 21.39
N ARG A 33 13.02 -6.35 20.11
CA ARG A 33 14.03 -5.65 19.32
C ARG A 33 13.68 -4.16 19.45
N ARG A 34 14.58 -3.36 20.02
CA ARG A 34 14.39 -1.92 20.12
C ARG A 34 14.27 -1.38 18.69
N LEU A 35 13.08 -0.93 18.31
CA LEU A 35 12.89 -0.18 17.08
C LEU A 35 13.55 1.18 17.29
N ALA A 36 14.73 1.37 16.69
CA ALA A 36 15.36 2.68 16.65
C ALA A 36 14.65 3.51 15.58
N MET A 37 13.80 4.45 16.01
CA MET A 37 13.14 5.40 15.12
C MET A 37 14.15 6.44 14.65
N LYS A 38 14.10 6.81 13.37
CA LYS A 38 14.88 7.92 12.83
C LYS A 38 14.07 9.21 12.99
N TYR A 39 14.61 10.16 13.73
CA TYR A 39 14.04 11.50 13.88
C TYR A 39 15.14 12.54 13.64
N ALA A 40 14.82 13.55 12.85
CA ALA A 40 15.64 14.73 12.64
C ALA A 40 14.67 15.91 12.53
N ASP A 41 15.07 17.06 13.08
CA ASP A 41 14.34 18.31 12.87
C ASP A 41 14.65 18.80 11.46
N LEU A 42 13.65 18.77 10.59
CA LEU A 42 13.78 19.08 9.17
C LEU A 42 12.77 20.17 8.81
N GLU A 43 13.25 21.26 8.22
CA GLU A 43 12.38 22.23 7.59
C GLU A 43 11.99 21.77 6.18
N LEU A 44 10.69 21.72 5.91
CA LEU A 44 10.16 21.50 4.56
C LEU A 44 9.33 22.72 4.19
N THR A 45 9.98 23.72 3.62
CA THR A 45 9.43 25.07 3.40
C THR A 45 8.30 25.09 2.37
N THR A 46 8.37 24.26 1.34
CA THR A 46 7.35 24.16 0.29
C THR A 46 6.88 22.73 0.12
N ARG A 47 5.60 22.48 0.40
CA ARG A 47 4.89 21.29 -0.04
C ARG A 47 4.10 21.65 -1.30
N GLY A 48 3.98 20.73 -2.27
CA GLY A 48 3.12 20.91 -3.44
C GLY A 48 1.65 21.08 -3.06
N GLU A 49 0.76 21.27 -4.04
CA GLU A 49 -0.67 21.39 -3.76
C GLU A 49 -1.33 20.05 -3.37
N PHE A 50 -2.50 20.13 -2.75
CA PHE A 50 -3.29 18.95 -2.35
C PHE A 50 -3.64 18.09 -3.58
N PRO A 51 -3.44 16.76 -3.53
CA PRO A 51 -3.67 15.87 -4.68
C PRO A 51 -5.17 15.49 -4.81
N HIS A 52 -6.05 16.47 -4.98
CA HIS A 52 -7.49 16.24 -5.18
C HIS A 52 -7.87 15.83 -6.61
N GLY A 53 -6.96 15.96 -7.57
CA GLY A 53 -7.19 15.58 -8.97
C GLY A 53 -8.10 16.52 -9.78
N MET A 54 -8.59 17.61 -9.18
CA MET A 54 -9.57 18.53 -9.79
C MET A 54 -9.07 19.98 -9.87
N LYS A 55 -7.81 20.18 -10.26
CA LYS A 55 -7.26 21.53 -10.45
C LYS A 55 -7.68 22.08 -11.80
N GLU A 56 -8.10 23.35 -11.85
CA GLU A 56 -8.39 24.04 -13.10
C GLU A 56 -7.12 24.07 -13.99
N PRO A 57 -7.17 23.48 -15.20
CA PRO A 57 -6.05 23.51 -16.12
C PRO A 57 -5.92 24.91 -16.76
N GLY A 58 -4.73 25.23 -17.28
CA GLY A 58 -4.52 26.48 -18.00
C GLY A 58 -5.36 26.55 -19.28
N PHE A 59 -6.16 27.60 -19.43
CA PHE A 59 -6.94 27.83 -20.65
C PHE A 59 -6.03 28.23 -21.83
N VAL A 60 -6.34 27.67 -23.00
CA VAL A 60 -5.64 27.97 -24.25
C VAL A 60 -6.62 28.52 -25.29
N LYS A 61 -6.15 29.46 -26.12
CA LYS A 61 -6.97 30.07 -27.18
C LYS A 61 -7.01 29.22 -28.47
N LYS A 62 -5.95 28.45 -28.73
CA LYS A 62 -5.80 27.59 -29.91
C LYS A 62 -5.06 26.30 -29.52
N LEU A 63 -5.52 25.17 -30.05
CA LEU A 63 -4.87 23.86 -29.91
C LEU A 63 -3.94 23.60 -31.08
N ASP A 64 -2.89 22.81 -30.86
CA ASP A 64 -1.95 22.40 -31.92
C ASP A 64 -2.64 21.60 -33.02
N GLN A 65 -3.60 20.75 -32.66
CA GLN A 65 -4.42 19.98 -33.58
C GLN A 65 -5.88 20.46 -33.51
N ASN A 66 -6.40 20.96 -34.63
CA ASN A 66 -7.79 21.40 -34.75
C ASN A 66 -8.72 20.29 -35.29
N ILE A 67 -8.40 19.02 -35.00
CA ILE A 67 -9.10 17.84 -35.52
C ILE A 67 -9.71 17.10 -34.31
N PRO A 68 -10.95 17.42 -33.91
CA PRO A 68 -11.56 16.84 -32.70
C PRO A 68 -11.81 15.33 -32.81
N TRP A 69 -11.95 14.81 -34.03
CA TRP A 69 -12.24 13.38 -34.25
C TRP A 69 -11.12 12.44 -33.79
N TYR A 70 -9.89 12.93 -33.66
CA TYR A 70 -8.76 12.11 -33.21
C TYR A 70 -9.01 11.47 -31.85
N PHE A 71 -9.67 12.19 -30.93
CA PHE A 71 -10.06 11.64 -29.64
C PHE A 71 -11.01 10.43 -29.79
N SER A 72 -12.01 10.54 -30.68
CA SER A 72 -12.98 9.47 -30.91
C SER A 72 -12.45 8.30 -31.74
N THR A 73 -11.44 8.55 -32.58
CA THR A 73 -10.83 7.51 -33.42
C THR A 73 -9.66 6.80 -32.75
N TYR A 74 -9.21 7.31 -31.60
CA TYR A 74 -8.11 6.70 -30.86
C TYR A 74 -8.46 5.27 -30.44
N ARG A 75 -7.53 4.34 -30.69
CA ARG A 75 -7.62 2.95 -30.23
C ARG A 75 -6.30 2.60 -29.56
N SER A 76 -6.36 1.95 -28.41
CA SER A 76 -5.22 1.31 -27.76
C SER A 76 -5.29 -0.21 -27.97
N MET A 77 -4.20 -0.90 -27.62
CA MET A 77 -4.25 -2.35 -27.45
C MET A 77 -5.13 -2.72 -26.26
N TYR A 78 -5.54 -4.00 -26.22
CA TYR A 78 -6.30 -4.54 -25.09
C TYR A 78 -5.48 -4.46 -23.81
N HIS A 79 -6.09 -3.93 -22.75
CA HIS A 79 -5.57 -4.02 -21.40
C HIS A 79 -6.15 -5.26 -20.74
N TRP A 80 -5.36 -6.32 -20.65
CA TRP A 80 -5.74 -7.56 -19.97
C TRP A 80 -5.55 -7.38 -18.47
N PRO A 81 -6.62 -7.37 -17.65
CA PRO A 81 -6.51 -7.05 -16.23
C PRO A 81 -5.77 -8.13 -15.43
N ILE A 82 -5.79 -9.36 -15.92
CA ILE A 82 -5.21 -10.54 -15.25
C ILE A 82 -4.64 -11.46 -16.32
N THR A 83 -3.47 -12.04 -16.05
CA THR A 83 -2.93 -13.16 -16.83
C THR A 83 -2.46 -14.24 -15.84
N GLY A 84 -3.05 -15.43 -15.90
CA GLY A 84 -2.82 -16.49 -14.89
C GLY A 84 -3.28 -16.05 -13.49
N ASP A 85 -2.45 -16.31 -12.48
CA ASP A 85 -2.73 -15.95 -11.07
C ASP A 85 -2.36 -14.49 -10.74
N ASN A 86 -1.99 -13.67 -11.74
CA ASN A 86 -1.50 -12.29 -11.57
C ASN A 86 -0.27 -12.18 -10.64
N TRP A 87 0.49 -13.27 -10.49
CA TRP A 87 1.66 -13.32 -9.63
C TRP A 87 2.80 -12.51 -10.24
N SER A 88 3.36 -11.60 -9.45
CA SER A 88 4.57 -10.84 -9.79
C SER A 88 5.52 -10.86 -8.61
N ASP A 89 6.82 -11.01 -8.89
CA ASP A 89 7.89 -10.89 -7.90
C ASP A 89 7.99 -9.48 -7.30
N LEU A 90 7.67 -8.46 -8.10
CA LEU A 90 7.68 -7.05 -7.70
C LEU A 90 6.49 -6.62 -6.83
N ASN A 91 5.46 -7.47 -6.72
CA ASN A 91 4.17 -7.20 -6.09
C ASN A 91 3.62 -5.80 -6.43
N GLU A 92 3.43 -5.54 -7.72
CA GLU A 92 3.14 -4.19 -8.21
C GLU A 92 1.82 -3.63 -7.68
N VAL A 93 0.77 -4.45 -7.60
CA VAL A 93 -0.56 -3.98 -7.22
C VAL A 93 -0.56 -3.45 -5.79
N ASP A 94 -0.12 -4.25 -4.82
CA ASP A 94 -0.13 -3.86 -3.41
C ASP A 94 0.84 -2.70 -3.16
N LYS A 95 2.06 -2.78 -3.70
CA LYS A 95 3.08 -1.77 -3.46
C LYS A 95 2.68 -0.40 -4.01
N HIS A 96 2.18 -0.33 -5.24
CA HIS A 96 1.75 0.96 -5.80
C HIS A 96 0.49 1.47 -5.10
N HIS A 97 -0.45 0.59 -4.76
CA HIS A 97 -1.62 0.95 -3.98
C HIS A 97 -1.22 1.59 -2.64
N ASP A 98 -0.34 0.93 -1.87
CA ASP A 98 0.11 1.42 -0.57
C ASP A 98 0.86 2.74 -0.69
N LEU A 99 1.74 2.88 -1.69
CA LEU A 99 2.43 4.14 -1.95
C LEU A 99 1.44 5.29 -2.24
N HIS A 100 0.40 5.04 -3.03
CA HIS A 100 -0.65 6.02 -3.29
C HIS A 100 -1.48 6.33 -2.04
N MET A 101 -1.79 5.32 -1.24
CA MET A 101 -2.52 5.45 0.00
C MET A 101 -1.73 6.28 1.03
N PHE A 102 -0.43 6.05 1.19
CA PHE A 102 0.38 6.72 2.22
C PHE A 102 0.39 8.25 2.08
N TYR A 103 0.66 8.78 0.89
CA TYR A 103 0.64 10.23 0.72
C TYR A 103 -0.79 10.76 0.78
N THR A 104 -1.79 9.99 0.34
CA THR A 104 -3.20 10.38 0.43
C THR A 104 -3.58 10.55 1.90
N LEU A 105 -3.35 9.55 2.75
CA LEU A 105 -3.59 9.64 4.20
C LEU A 105 -2.80 10.78 4.85
N ALA A 106 -1.53 11.00 4.46
CA ALA A 106 -0.73 12.10 4.99
C ALA A 106 -1.26 13.49 4.59
N TRP A 107 -1.94 13.60 3.44
CA TRP A 107 -2.62 14.83 3.01
C TRP A 107 -3.95 15.03 3.73
N TRP A 108 -4.70 13.95 3.96
CA TRP A 108 -5.97 13.95 4.70
C TRP A 108 -5.81 13.96 6.22
N LYS A 109 -4.57 13.98 6.75
CA LYS A 109 -4.28 13.82 8.19
C LYS A 109 -5.00 12.58 8.77
N LEU A 110 -4.88 11.46 8.07
CA LEU A 110 -5.55 10.18 8.39
C LEU A 110 -7.10 10.20 8.29
N GLY A 111 -7.71 11.32 7.88
CA GLY A 111 -9.16 11.49 7.89
C GLY A 111 -9.73 11.80 9.29
N GLU A 112 -8.87 12.08 10.26
CA GLU A 112 -9.28 12.46 11.61
C GLU A 112 -10.05 13.79 11.57
N GLY A 113 -11.29 13.78 12.08
CA GLY A 113 -12.16 14.95 12.12
C GLY A 113 -13.03 15.17 10.86
N ILE A 114 -13.11 14.18 9.96
CA ILE A 114 -14.08 14.19 8.85
C ILE A 114 -15.44 13.61 9.27
N PHE A 115 -15.42 12.55 10.08
CA PHE A 115 -16.62 11.91 10.61
C PHE A 115 -16.89 12.42 12.03
N ASP A 116 -18.06 13.04 12.24
CA ASP A 116 -18.50 13.46 13.56
C ASP A 116 -19.11 12.27 14.31
N ALA A 117 -18.90 12.21 15.63
CA ALA A 117 -19.43 11.14 16.48
C ALA A 117 -20.98 11.08 16.51
N THR A 118 -21.66 12.11 15.99
CA THR A 118 -23.12 12.21 15.95
C THR A 118 -23.74 11.71 14.65
N ASP A 119 -22.93 11.31 13.66
CA ASP A 119 -23.42 10.77 12.39
C ASP A 119 -23.78 9.28 12.46
N GLU A 120 -23.52 8.59 13.59
CA GLU A 120 -23.85 7.18 13.80
C GLU A 120 -25.26 6.93 14.40
N ASP A 121 -26.00 7.97 14.80
CA ASP A 121 -27.29 7.87 15.53
C ASP A 121 -28.54 8.30 14.71
N ARG A 122 -28.51 8.24 13.38
CA ARG A 122 -29.66 8.57 12.50
C ARG A 122 -30.14 7.44 11.60
#